data_AF-R2QZ90-F1
#
_entry.id   AF-R2QZ90-F1
#
_cell.length_a   1.000
_cell.length_b   1.000
_cell.length_c   1.000
_cell.angle_alpha   90.00
_cell.angle_beta   90.00
_cell.angle_gamma   90.00
#
_symmetry.space_group_name_H-M   'P 1'
#
loop_
_entity.id
_entity.type
_entity.pdbx_description
1 polymer ?
#
loop_
_entity_poly.entity_id
_entity_poly.type
_entity_poly.pdbx_seq_one_letter_code
_entity_poly.pdbx_strand_id
1 'polypeptide(L)'
;MNVILTDEDAKSLRRHIYEIAVEEFKSAREDVHISEQPYNQTEIAEKMRVSTKTIRAWEELGMPHGTIGNSKFYDFITVKQWVLKQKS
;
A
#
# COMPACT_ATOMS: atom_id res chain seq x y z
N MET A 1 -19.87 -36.99 -19.45
CA MET A 1 -18.41 -36.95 -19.55
C MET A 1 -17.87 -36.83 -18.12
N ASN A 2 -17.39 -37.93 -17.55
CA ASN A 2 -16.73 -37.91 -16.25
C ASN A 2 -15.25 -37.69 -16.47
N VAL A 3 -14.73 -36.55 -16.01
CA VAL A 3 -13.28 -36.30 -16.00
C VAL A 3 -12.73 -37.01 -14.77
N ILE A 4 -12.10 -38.16 -14.98
CA ILE A 4 -11.34 -38.83 -13.93
C ILE A 4 -10.01 -38.11 -13.83
N LEU A 5 -9.88 -37.22 -12.85
CA LEU A 5 -8.61 -36.57 -12.56
C LEU A 5 -7.67 -37.63 -12.00
N THR A 6 -6.50 -37.79 -12.62
CA THR A 6 -5.42 -38.52 -11.97
C THR A 6 -4.93 -37.73 -10.75
N ASP A 7 -4.25 -38.39 -9.81
CA ASP A 7 -3.70 -37.70 -8.63
C ASP A 7 -2.73 -36.57 -9.02
N GLU A 8 -2.04 -36.72 -10.15
CA GLU A 8 -1.16 -35.69 -10.72
C GLU A 8 -1.95 -34.49 -11.26
N ASP A 9 -3.04 -34.73 -11.98
CA ASP A 9 -3.93 -33.66 -12.47
C ASP A 9 -4.56 -32.89 -11.30
N ALA A 10 -5.00 -33.60 -10.26
CA ALA A 10 -5.55 -32.97 -9.06
C ALA A 10 -4.49 -32.15 -8.31
N LYS A 11 -3.23 -32.59 -8.29
CA LYS A 11 -2.11 -31.85 -7.70
C LYS A 11 -1.75 -30.61 -8.51
N SER A 12 -1.70 -30.73 -9.84
CA SER A 12 -1.45 -29.62 -10.75
C SER A 12 -2.53 -28.55 -10.64
N LEU A 13 -3.80 -28.96 -10.63
CA LEU A 13 -4.94 -28.06 -10.46
C LEU A 13 -4.91 -27.33 -9.12
N ARG A 14 -4.63 -28.05 -8.02
CA ARG A 14 -4.49 -27.41 -6.69
C ARG A 14 -3.36 -26.40 -6.66
N ARG A 15 -2.23 -26.68 -7.32
CA ARG A 15 -1.11 -25.76 -7.40
C ARG A 15 -1.47 -24.51 -8.20
N HIS A 16 -2.17 -24.68 -9.32
CA HIS A 16 -2.58 -23.57 -10.14
C HIS A 16 -3.59 -22.65 -9.44
N ILE A 17 -4.56 -23.24 -8.73
CA ILE A 17 -5.50 -22.48 -7.88
C ILE A 17 -4.76 -21.72 -6.77
N TYR A 18 -3.76 -22.36 -6.14
CA TYR A 18 -2.94 -21.72 -5.13
C TYR A 18 -2.14 -20.54 -5.69
N GLU A 19 -1.54 -20.68 -6.88
CA GLU A 19 -0.80 -19.62 -7.56
C GLU A 19 -1.70 -18.42 -7.87
N ILE A 20 -2.88 -18.66 -8.46
CA ILE A 20 -3.89 -17.62 -8.71
C ILE A 20 -4.28 -16.92 -7.40
N ALA A 21 -4.60 -17.69 -6.36
CA ALA A 21 -5.00 -17.11 -5.07
C ALA A 21 -3.87 -16.26 -4.46
N VAL A 22 -2.62 -16.71 -4.52
CA VAL A 22 -1.46 -15.97 -4.00
C VAL A 22 -1.23 -14.69 -4.79
N GLU A 23 -1.38 -14.71 -6.11
CA GLU A 23 -1.27 -13.53 -6.96
C GLU A 23 -2.37 -12.52 -6.62
N GLU A 24 -3.62 -12.96 -6.53
CA GLU A 24 -4.75 -12.13 -6.11
C GLU A 24 -4.56 -11.55 -4.70
N PHE A 25 -4.04 -12.34 -3.75
CA PHE A 25 -3.73 -11.84 -2.41
C PHE A 25 -2.56 -10.84 -2.40
N LYS A 26 -1.55 -11.03 -3.26
CA LYS A 26 -0.45 -10.06 -3.42
C LYS A 26 -0.96 -8.76 -4.02
N SER A 27 -1.75 -8.84 -5.09
CA SER A 27 -2.39 -7.67 -5.70
C SER A 27 -3.34 -6.97 -4.73
N ALA A 28 -4.16 -7.71 -4.00
CA ALA A 28 -4.99 -7.15 -2.94
C ALA A 28 -4.16 -6.53 -1.80
N ARG A 29 -2.99 -7.08 -1.47
CA ARG A 29 -2.08 -6.50 -0.46
C ARG A 29 -1.39 -5.23 -0.96
N GLU A 30 -1.05 -5.17 -2.25
CA GLU A 30 -0.57 -3.97 -2.92
C GLU A 30 -1.66 -2.89 -3.01
N ASP A 31 -2.92 -3.30 -3.24
CA ASP A 31 -4.09 -2.44 -3.23
C ASP A 31 -4.42 -1.92 -1.82
N VAL A 32 -4.24 -2.77 -0.80
CA VAL A 32 -4.43 -2.42 0.62
C VAL A 32 -3.24 -1.65 1.17
N HIS A 33 -2.09 -1.61 0.47
CA HIS A 33 -0.89 -0.83 0.79
C HIS A 33 -0.70 -0.73 2.32
N ILE A 34 -0.62 -1.89 3.00
CA ILE A 34 -0.09 -1.91 4.38
C ILE A 34 1.26 -1.23 4.26
N SER A 35 1.37 0.01 4.72
CA SER A 35 2.53 0.84 4.45
C SER A 35 3.75 0.09 4.96
N GLU A 36 4.59 -0.35 4.02
CA GLU A 36 5.68 -1.27 4.33
C GLU A 36 6.69 -0.71 5.32
N GLN A 37 6.63 0.60 5.58
CA GLN A 37 7.14 1.29 6.76
C GLN A 37 6.64 2.75 6.78
N PRO A 38 6.61 3.42 7.94
CA PRO A 38 6.40 4.85 8.03
C PRO A 38 7.52 5.62 7.31
N TYR A 39 7.14 6.55 6.41
CA TYR A 39 8.06 7.36 5.63
C TYR A 39 8.57 8.57 6.42
N ASN A 40 9.78 9.04 6.16
CA ASN A 40 10.25 10.35 6.61
C ASN A 40 9.80 11.49 5.66
N GLN A 41 10.08 12.74 6.02
CA GLN A 41 9.61 13.92 5.26
C GLN A 41 10.12 13.96 3.81
N THR A 42 11.34 13.47 3.56
CA THR A 42 11.93 13.43 2.22
C THR A 42 11.28 12.33 1.40
N GLU A 43 11.17 11.13 1.97
CA GLU A 43 10.59 9.96 1.30
C GLU A 43 9.12 10.18 0.92
N ILE A 44 8.31 10.77 1.81
CA ILE A 44 6.92 11.05 1.50
C ILE A 44 6.79 12.14 0.43
N ALA A 45 7.68 13.13 0.41
CA ALA A 45 7.71 14.16 -0.62
C ALA A 45 7.99 13.55 -2.01
N GLU A 46 8.99 12.66 -2.09
CA GLU A 46 9.31 11.90 -3.30
C GLU A 46 8.13 11.03 -3.74
N LYS A 47 7.52 10.27 -2.80
CA LYS A 47 6.39 9.38 -3.10
C LYS A 47 5.15 10.15 -3.56
N MET A 48 4.90 11.34 -3.01
CA MET A 48 3.82 12.24 -3.42
C MET A 48 4.16 13.11 -4.64
N ARG A 49 5.40 13.05 -5.15
CA ARG A 49 5.93 13.89 -6.24
C ARG A 49 5.79 15.39 -5.99
N VAL A 50 6.08 15.82 -4.76
CA VAL A 50 6.05 17.22 -4.32
C VAL A 50 7.34 17.60 -3.63
N SER A 51 7.53 18.90 -3.36
CA SER A 51 8.69 19.37 -2.60
C SER A 51 8.51 19.10 -1.10
N THR A 52 9.61 18.96 -0.35
CA THR A 52 9.55 18.89 1.13
C THR A 52 8.94 20.15 1.75
N LYS A 53 9.05 21.31 1.10
CA LYS A 53 8.36 22.54 1.50
C LYS A 53 6.83 22.38 1.41
N THR A 54 6.34 21.68 0.39
CA THR A 54 4.92 21.37 0.23
C THR A 54 4.44 20.48 1.38
N ILE A 55 5.22 19.47 1.76
CA ILE A 55 4.92 18.63 2.92
C ILE A 55 4.84 19.45 4.22
N ARG A 56 5.77 20.39 4.44
CA ARG A 56 5.72 21.31 5.59
C ARG A 56 4.48 22.20 5.58
N ALA A 57 4.14 22.77 4.43
CA ALA A 57 2.91 23.55 4.29
C ALA A 57 1.67 22.69 4.58
N TRP A 58 1.65 21.43 4.15
CA TRP A 58 0.57 20.50 4.48
C TRP A 58 0.51 20.20 5.98
N GLU A 59 1.65 20.06 6.67
CA GLU A 59 1.67 19.91 8.13
C GLU A 59 1.05 21.12 8.84
N GLU A 60 1.36 22.35 8.41
CA GLU A 60 0.77 23.58 8.93
C GLU A 60 -0.75 23.64 8.69
N LEU A 61 -1.22 23.01 7.60
CA LEU A 61 -2.64 22.87 7.27
C LEU A 61 -3.33 21.68 7.99
N GLY A 62 -2.61 20.96 8.84
CA GLY A 62 -3.16 19.85 9.63
C GLY A 62 -3.02 18.47 8.97
N MET A 63 -2.03 18.26 8.11
CA MET A 63 -1.74 16.94 7.54
C MET A 63 -1.33 15.96 8.65
N PRO A 64 -1.94 14.76 8.68
CA PRO A 64 -1.65 13.75 9.69
C PRO A 64 -0.22 13.23 9.56
N HIS A 65 0.47 13.16 10.70
CA HIS A 65 1.81 12.59 10.84
C HIS A 65 1.94 11.98 12.24
N GLY A 66 2.77 10.94 12.35
CA GLY A 66 3.23 10.40 13.62
C GLY A 66 4.56 11.03 14.02
N THR A 67 4.87 11.01 15.31
CA THR A 67 6.15 11.49 15.83
C THR A 67 6.77 10.42 16.72
N ILE A 68 8.02 10.06 16.46
CA ILE A 68 8.82 9.18 17.32
C ILE A 68 10.09 9.95 17.70
N GLY A 69 10.19 10.32 18.98
CA GLY A 69 11.24 11.24 19.45
C GLY A 69 11.11 12.61 18.79
N ASN A 70 12.16 13.05 18.08
CA ASN A 70 12.17 14.31 17.32
C ASN A 70 11.89 14.11 15.81
N SER A 71 11.66 12.87 15.37
CA SER A 71 11.48 12.56 13.95
C SER A 71 10.00 12.40 13.62
N LYS A 72 9.57 13.05 12.53
CA LYS A 72 8.22 12.95 11.97
C LYS A 72 8.15 11.83 10.95
N PHE A 73 7.03 11.13 10.98
CA PHE A 73 6.75 9.97 10.14
C PHE A 73 5.37 10.08 9.49
N TYR A 74 5.27 9.60 8.25
CA TYR A 74 4.09 9.78 7.41
C TYR A 74 3.66 8.44 6.86
N ASP A 75 2.34 8.21 6.90
CA ASP A 75 1.71 7.12 6.19
C ASP A 75 1.19 7.62 4.84
N PHE A 76 1.59 6.95 3.75
CA PHE A 76 1.25 7.39 2.41
C PHE A 76 -0.25 7.39 2.13
N ILE A 77 -0.98 6.35 2.56
CA ILE A 77 -2.43 6.28 2.36
C ILE A 77 -3.10 7.45 3.08
N THR A 78 -2.74 7.66 4.34
CA THR A 78 -3.33 8.67 5.20
C THR A 78 -3.10 10.08 4.65
N VAL A 79 -1.86 10.38 4.22
CA VAL A 79 -1.52 11.65 3.56
C VAL A 79 -2.31 11.80 2.25
N LYS A 80 -2.34 10.77 1.39
CA LYS A 80 -3.06 10.82 0.11
C LYS A 80 -4.57 11.06 0.30
N GLN A 81 -5.20 10.35 1.24
CA GLN A 81 -6.61 10.53 1.57
C GLN A 81 -6.89 11.94 2.10
N TRP A 82 -6.01 12.48 2.95
CA TRP A 82 -6.14 13.84 3.45
C TRP A 82 -6.07 14.87 2.32
N VAL A 83 -5.12 14.73 1.39
CA VAL A 83 -5.01 15.61 0.21
C VAL A 83 -6.26 15.55 -0.66
N LEU A 84 -6.80 14.35 -0.89
CA LEU A 84 -8.01 14.17 -1.71
C LEU A 84 -9.24 14.83 -1.06
N LYS A 85 -9.35 14.80 0.27
CA LYS A 85 -10.43 15.46 1.02
C LYS A 85 -10.37 16.99 0.98
N GLN A 86 -9.23 17.59 0.63
CA GLN A 86 -9.12 19.05 0.49
C GLN A 86 -9.64 19.58 -0.85
N LYS A 87 -9.85 18.71 -1.84
CA LYS A 87 -10.31 19.10 -3.19
C LYS A 87 -11.82 18.95 -3.40
N SER A 88 -12.57 18.69 -2.34
CA SER A 88 -14.03 18.54 -2.34
C SER A 88 -14.72 19.71 -1.65
#